data_AF-A0A3S0D7S8-F1
#
_entry.id   AF-A0A3S0D7S8-F1
#
_cell.length_a   1.000
_cell.length_b   1.000
_cell.length_c   1.000
_cell.angle_alpha   90.00
_cell.angle_beta   90.00
_cell.angle_gamma   90.00
#
_symmetry.space_group_name_H-M   'P 1'
#
loop_
_entity.id
_entity.type
_entity.pdbx_description
1 polymer ?
#
loop_
_entity_poly.entity_id
_entity_poly.type
_entity_poly.pdbx_seq_one_letter_code
_entity_poly.pdbx_strand_id
1 'polypeptide(L)'
;MQPEKIIKEFIELEFKAAIVNIDTQYLPKEILGTDLNEKILDHTNIDICGENGEYHTLVYDGPIFKSEINYKLTDTISLDNKNRFIAITSTN
;
A
#
# COMPACT_ATOMS: atom_id res chain seq x y z
N MET A 1 -2.92 -14.31 -14.35
CA MET A 1 -1.49 -14.08 -14.03
C MET A 1 -1.27 -14.51 -12.59
N GLN A 2 -0.07 -14.91 -12.17
CA GLN A 2 0.18 -15.25 -10.75
C GLN A 2 0.28 -13.93 -9.94
N PRO A 3 -0.33 -13.80 -8.74
CA PRO A 3 -0.34 -12.54 -7.97
C PRO A 3 1.05 -11.95 -7.74
N GLU A 4 2.04 -12.80 -7.47
CA GLU A 4 3.43 -12.37 -7.24
C GLU A 4 4.05 -11.75 -8.49
N LYS A 5 3.64 -12.19 -9.69
CA LYS A 5 4.09 -11.58 -10.94
C LYS A 5 3.50 -10.19 -11.13
N ILE A 6 2.26 -9.96 -10.70
CA ILE A 6 1.61 -8.65 -10.79
C ILE A 6 2.35 -7.64 -9.91
N ILE A 7 2.63 -8.00 -8.66
CA ILE A 7 3.39 -7.15 -7.73
C ILE A 7 4.79 -6.87 -8.27
N LYS A 8 5.50 -7.88 -8.77
CA LYS A 8 6.84 -7.69 -9.35
C LYS A 8 6.81 -6.80 -10.58
N GLU A 9 5.86 -7.00 -11.49
CA GLU A 9 5.69 -6.16 -12.68
C GLU A 9 5.40 -4.71 -12.28
N PHE A 10 4.56 -4.47 -11.27
CA PHE A 10 4.30 -3.12 -10.74
C PHE A 10 5.58 -2.42 -10.27
N ILE A 11 6.45 -3.13 -9.54
CA ILE A 11 7.71 -2.62 -9.01
C ILE A 11 8.75 -2.43 -10.13
N GLU A 12 8.87 -3.40 -11.05
CA GLU A 12 9.77 -3.34 -12.20
C GLU A 12 9.42 -2.21 -13.17
N LEU A 13 8.13 -1.88 -13.28
CA LEU A 13 7.63 -0.72 -14.01
C LEU A 13 7.80 0.59 -13.24
N GLU A 14 8.54 0.62 -12.13
CA GLU A 14 8.85 1.83 -11.35
C GLU A 14 7.63 2.60 -10.81
N PHE A 15 6.47 1.94 -10.67
CA PHE A 15 5.35 2.53 -9.96
C PHE A 15 5.65 2.57 -8.46
N LYS A 16 5.24 3.65 -7.80
CA LYS A 16 5.32 3.80 -6.35
C LYS A 16 3.93 3.95 -5.76
N ALA A 17 3.65 3.14 -4.75
CA ALA A 17 2.40 3.23 -4.03
C ALA A 17 2.60 3.07 -2.53
N ALA A 18 2.05 3.99 -1.76
CA ALA A 18 2.06 3.94 -0.31
C ALA A 18 0.91 3.05 0.18
N ILE A 19 1.15 2.20 1.17
CA ILE A 19 0.12 1.42 1.84
C ILE A 19 -0.61 2.32 2.83
N VAL A 20 -1.88 2.62 2.57
CA VAL A 20 -2.65 3.67 3.26
C VAL A 20 -3.76 3.11 4.15
N ASN A 21 -4.03 1.82 4.00
CA ASN A 21 -4.92 1.05 4.85
C ASN A 21 -4.39 -0.37 4.98
N ILE A 22 -4.61 -0.99 6.14
CA ILE A 22 -4.38 -2.41 6.39
C ILE A 22 -5.49 -2.98 7.27
N ASP A 23 -5.72 -4.28 7.14
CA ASP A 23 -6.39 -5.11 8.13
C ASP A 23 -5.32 -5.77 9.03
N THR A 24 -5.29 -5.37 10.30
CA THR A 24 -4.28 -5.79 11.28
C THR A 24 -4.40 -7.24 11.74
N GLN A 25 -5.46 -7.94 11.35
CA GLN A 25 -5.55 -9.39 11.54
C GLN A 25 -4.60 -10.14 10.62
N TYR A 26 -4.24 -9.51 9.49
CA TYR A 26 -3.43 -10.10 8.44
C TYR A 26 -2.03 -9.50 8.37
N LEU A 27 -1.93 -8.18 8.50
CA LEU A 27 -0.69 -7.44 8.30
C LEU A 27 -0.23 -6.70 9.57
N PRO A 28 1.08 -6.65 9.85
CA PRO A 28 1.61 -5.86 10.95
C PRO A 28 1.40 -4.36 10.73
N LYS A 29 1.13 -3.63 11.82
CA LYS A 29 0.87 -2.18 11.79
C LYS A 29 2.01 -1.35 11.21
N GLU A 30 3.22 -1.89 11.24
CA GLU A 30 4.45 -1.28 10.76
C GLU A 30 4.49 -1.15 9.22
N ILE A 31 3.64 -1.89 8.50
CA ILE A 31 3.51 -1.78 7.05
C ILE A 31 2.72 -0.52 6.66
N LEU A 32 1.82 -0.06 7.52
CA LEU A 32 1.01 1.13 7.24
C LEU A 32 1.92 2.36 7.07
N GLY A 33 1.76 3.06 5.95
CA GLY A 33 2.56 4.22 5.57
C GLY A 33 3.89 3.90 4.88
N THR A 34 4.21 2.63 4.67
CA THR A 34 5.36 2.21 3.85
C THR A 34 4.99 2.05 2.38
N ASP A 35 5.98 2.05 1.49
CA ASP A 35 5.75 1.76 0.08
C ASP A 35 5.51 0.26 -0.15
N LEU A 36 4.57 -0.06 -1.03
CA LEU A 36 4.39 -1.40 -1.57
C LEU A 36 5.68 -1.83 -2.27
N ASN A 37 6.24 -2.95 -1.81
CA ASN A 37 7.46 -3.54 -2.33
C ASN A 37 7.41 -5.07 -2.19
N GLU A 38 8.45 -5.77 -2.64
CA GLU A 38 8.47 -7.24 -2.67
C GLU A 38 8.28 -7.91 -1.31
N LYS A 39 8.48 -7.20 -0.18
CA LYS A 39 8.22 -7.76 1.16
C LYS A 39 6.76 -8.15 1.36
N ILE A 40 5.81 -7.61 0.58
CA ILE A 40 4.41 -8.06 0.65
C ILE A 40 4.28 -9.55 0.33
N LEU A 41 5.19 -10.09 -0.49
CA LEU A 41 5.24 -11.50 -0.89
C LEU A 41 5.60 -12.44 0.27
N ASP A 42 6.17 -11.92 1.35
CA ASP A 42 6.49 -12.69 2.56
C ASP A 42 5.22 -13.05 3.37
N HIS A 43 4.08 -12.41 3.09
CA HIS A 43 2.82 -12.61 3.78
C HIS A 43 1.97 -13.69 3.09
N THR A 44 2.16 -14.96 3.49
CA THR A 44 1.49 -16.10 2.84
C THR A 44 0.03 -16.29 3.22
N ASN A 45 -0.50 -15.50 4.16
CA ASN A 45 -1.85 -15.61 4.73
C ASN A 45 -2.84 -14.57 4.18
N ILE A 46 -2.47 -13.86 3.12
CA ILE A 46 -3.30 -12.82 2.49
C ILE A 46 -3.47 -13.08 1.01
N ASP A 47 -4.49 -12.45 0.42
CA ASP A 47 -4.42 -12.14 -1.00
C ASP A 47 -3.30 -11.11 -1.23
N ILE A 48 -2.26 -11.52 -1.96
CA ILE A 48 -1.08 -10.70 -2.24
C ILE A 48 -1.43 -9.42 -3.03
N CYS A 49 -2.54 -9.41 -3.76
CA CYS A 49 -3.02 -8.22 -4.46
C CYS A 49 -3.97 -7.36 -3.59
N GLY A 50 -4.28 -7.80 -2.36
CA GLY A 50 -5.18 -7.11 -1.44
C GLY A 50 -6.66 -7.15 -1.87
N GLU A 51 -7.06 -8.10 -2.71
CA GLU A 51 -8.41 -8.13 -3.30
C GLU A 51 -9.54 -8.30 -2.25
N ASN A 52 -9.24 -8.82 -1.05
CA ASN A 52 -10.22 -8.99 0.02
C ASN A 52 -10.15 -7.91 1.11
N GLY A 53 -9.41 -6.83 0.86
CA GLY A 53 -9.29 -5.70 1.78
C GLY A 53 -8.22 -5.88 2.85
N GLU A 54 -7.23 -6.74 2.63
CA GLU A 54 -6.09 -6.90 3.53
C GLU A 54 -5.24 -5.62 3.61
N TYR A 55 -5.18 -4.87 2.50
CA TYR A 55 -4.61 -3.53 2.45
C TYR A 55 -5.12 -2.75 1.23
N HIS A 56 -4.98 -1.42 1.29
CA HIS A 56 -5.15 -0.54 0.13
C HIS A 56 -3.95 0.38 -0.03
N THR A 57 -3.68 0.76 -1.27
CA THR A 57 -2.57 1.63 -1.62
C THR A 57 -3.01 2.91 -2.32
N LEU A 58 -2.24 3.99 -2.14
CA LEU A 58 -2.27 5.17 -3.00
C LEU A 58 -1.05 5.14 -3.93
N VAL A 59 -1.27 5.04 -5.24
CA VAL A 59 -0.20 5.21 -6.24
C VAL A 59 0.09 6.71 -6.38
N TYR A 60 1.33 7.12 -6.12
CA TYR A 60 1.72 8.53 -6.09
C TYR A 60 2.81 8.89 -7.11
N ASP A 61 3.45 7.90 -7.73
CA ASP A 61 4.48 8.11 -8.76
C ASP A 61 4.56 6.90 -9.70
N GLY A 62 5.14 7.08 -10.88
CA GLY A 62 5.40 6.04 -11.87
C GLY A 62 5.55 6.58 -13.29
N PRO A 63 5.85 5.72 -14.28
CA PRO A 63 6.25 6.17 -15.63
C PRO A 63 5.24 7.03 -16.38
N ILE A 64 3.96 6.93 -16.03
CA ILE A 64 2.87 7.70 -16.66
C ILE A 64 2.59 9.03 -15.95
N PHE A 65 3.23 9.28 -14.81
CA PHE A 65 3.11 10.54 -14.08
C PHE A 65 4.05 11.58 -14.69
N LYS A 66 3.58 12.82 -14.84
CA LYS A 66 4.44 13.95 -15.26
C LYS A 66 5.41 14.38 -14.16
N SER A 67 4.99 14.19 -12.92
CA SER A 67 5.72 14.46 -11.69
C SER A 67 5.07 13.67 -10.56
N GLU A 68 5.83 13.31 -9.55
CA GLU A 68 5.32 12.68 -8.33
C GLU A 68 4.26 13.55 -7.64
N ILE A 69 3.30 12.91 -6.98
CA ILE A 69 2.33 13.59 -6.12
C ILE A 69 3.00 13.81 -4.76
N ASN A 70 3.18 15.07 -4.38
CA ASN A 70 3.67 15.42 -3.05
C ASN A 70 2.55 15.26 -2.00
N TYR A 71 2.77 14.43 -1.00
CA TYR A 71 1.84 14.20 0.09
C TYR A 71 2.55 14.09 1.44
N LYS A 72 1.76 14.24 2.51
CA LYS A 72 2.15 13.93 3.89
C LYS A 72 1.21 12.91 4.48
N LEU A 73 1.80 11.95 5.18
CA LEU A 73 1.09 11.04 6.07
C LEU A 73 0.97 11.71 7.43
N THR A 74 -0.24 11.77 7.99
CA THR A 74 -0.49 12.44 9.27
C THR A 74 -0.97 11.45 10.32
N ASP A 75 -2.28 11.35 10.52
CA ASP A 75 -2.89 10.64 11.63
C ASP A 75 -3.18 9.20 11.25
N THR A 76 -2.92 8.28 12.18
CA THR A 76 -3.42 6.91 12.06
C THR A 76 -4.81 6.82 12.67
N ILE A 77 -5.79 6.40 11.88
CA ILE A 77 -7.20 6.29 12.27
C ILE A 77 -7.53 4.79 12.36
N SER A 78 -8.07 4.35 13.50
CA SER A 78 -8.64 3.00 13.64
C SER A 78 -10.16 3.11 13.53
N LEU A 79 -10.75 2.51 12.50
CA LEU A 79 -12.20 2.55 12.29
C LEU A 79 -12.92 1.50 13.15
N ASP A 80 -12.29 0.34 13.30
CA ASP A 80 -12.73 -0.77 14.11
C ASP A 80 -11.51 -1.49 14.72
N ASN A 81 -11.69 -2.71 15.23
CA ASN A 81 -10.62 -3.47 15.88
C ASN A 81 -9.57 -4.04 14.90
N LYS A 82 -9.82 -3.97 13.58
CA LYS A 82 -8.98 -4.58 12.54
C LYS A 82 -8.48 -3.58 11.50
N ASN A 83 -9.30 -2.63 11.07
CA ASN A 83 -8.98 -1.69 10.01
C ASN A 83 -8.23 -0.46 10.54
N ARG A 84 -7.01 -0.26 10.04
CA ARG A 84 -6.22 0.94 10.29
C ARG A 84 -5.94 1.69 9.01
N PHE A 85 -6.09 3.00 9.06
CA PHE A 85 -5.87 3.92 7.95
C PHE A 85 -4.82 4.95 8.35
N ILE A 86 -4.09 5.47 7.39
CA ILE A 86 -3.27 6.66 7.57
C ILE A 86 -3.80 7.79 6.71
N ALA A 87 -4.06 8.94 7.35
CA ALA A 87 -4.58 10.11 6.66
C ALA A 87 -3.51 10.70 5.74
N ILE A 88 -3.93 11.07 4.54
CA ILE A 88 -3.08 11.65 3.50
C ILE A 88 -3.52 13.08 3.28
N THR A 89 -2.57 14.01 3.36
CA THR A 89 -2.79 15.43 3.07
C THR A 89 -1.89 15.85 1.93
N SER A 90 -2.48 16.44 0.88
CA SER A 90 -1.71 17.02 -0.23
C SER A 90 -0.85 18.18 0.27
N THR A 91 0.39 18.23 -0.18
CA THR A 91 1.25 19.40 0.06
C THR A 91 1.38 20.17 -1.24
N ASN A 92 0.72 21.33 -1.30
CA ASN A 92 0.93 22.32 -2.35
C ASN A 92 2.23 23.10 -2.12
#